data_AF-A0A7J4YRZ6-F1
#
_entry.id   AF-A0A7J4YRZ6-F1
#
_cell.length_a   1.000
_cell.length_b   1.000
_cell.length_c   1.000
_cell.angle_alpha   90.00
_cell.angle_beta   90.00
_cell.angle_gamma   90.00
#
_symmetry.space_group_name_H-M   'P 1'
#
loop_
_entity.id
_entity.type
_entity.pdbx_description
1 polymer ?
#
loop_
_entity_poly.entity_id
_entity_poly.type
_entity_poly.pdbx_seq_one_letter_code
_entity_poly.pdbx_strand_id
1 'polypeptide(L)'
;MRNKNVFSIAALLGWTVSVKYVDGSLFFDFHRKTLSGVPFSFTAEMKDRKLENLIKEIESFVDAIDPETCAGEWMIQSGAMAPSRYQQAVNDMDTIRTDAWLLACELREADGKSLLAGLPWNQWN
;
A
#
# COMPACT_ATOMS: atom_id res chain seq x y z
N MET A 1 -15.13 -15.02 -13.86
CA MET A 1 -14.31 -13.98 -13.21
C MET A 1 -14.54 -14.09 -11.71
N ARG A 2 -13.50 -14.30 -10.89
CA ARG A 2 -13.66 -14.30 -9.43
C ARG A 2 -13.82 -12.84 -9.02
N ASN A 3 -14.97 -12.50 -8.45
CA ASN A 3 -15.21 -11.25 -7.74
C ASN A 3 -14.14 -11.09 -6.66
N LYS A 4 -13.09 -10.33 -6.95
CA LYS A 4 -12.02 -10.03 -6.01
C LYS A 4 -12.26 -8.61 -5.49
N ASN A 5 -12.50 -8.47 -4.20
CA ASN A 5 -12.54 -7.18 -3.52
C ASN A 5 -11.12 -6.67 -3.20
N VAL A 6 -10.99 -5.41 -2.79
CA VAL A 6 -9.68 -4.80 -2.43
C VAL A 6 -8.89 -5.69 -1.45
N PHE A 7 -9.56 -6.22 -0.42
CA PHE A 7 -8.94 -7.11 0.57
C PHE A 7 -8.36 -8.38 -0.05
N SER A 8 -9.10 -9.03 -0.95
CA SER A 8 -8.66 -10.28 -1.58
C SER A 8 -7.52 -10.05 -2.57
N ILE A 9 -7.51 -8.92 -3.30
CA ILE A 9 -6.40 -8.56 -4.19
C ILE A 9 -5.15 -8.28 -3.37
N ALA A 10 -5.28 -7.43 -2.35
CA ALA A 10 -4.18 -7.11 -1.44
C ALA A 10 -3.59 -8.38 -0.80
N ALA A 11 -4.45 -9.28 -0.27
CA ALA A 11 -4.00 -10.53 0.33
C ALA A 11 -3.27 -11.46 -0.66
N LEU A 12 -3.72 -11.54 -1.92
CA LEU A 12 -3.03 -12.31 -2.96
C LEU A 12 -1.63 -11.76 -3.27
N LEU A 13 -1.45 -10.45 -3.09
CA LEU A 13 -0.18 -9.75 -3.28
C LEU A 13 0.64 -9.63 -1.97
N GLY A 14 0.24 -10.33 -0.90
CA GLY A 14 0.97 -10.36 0.36
C GLY A 14 0.72 -9.17 1.30
N TRP A 15 -0.27 -8.33 1.01
CA TRP A 15 -0.68 -7.21 1.85
C TRP A 15 -1.83 -7.59 2.78
N THR A 16 -1.77 -7.13 4.03
CA THR A 16 -2.92 -7.09 4.94
C THR A 16 -3.49 -5.68 4.92
N VAL A 17 -4.82 -5.53 4.96
CA VAL A 17 -5.47 -4.22 4.85
C VAL A 17 -6.40 -3.98 6.02
N SER A 18 -6.29 -2.79 6.61
CA SER A 18 -7.31 -2.25 7.51
C SER A 18 -7.93 -1.00 6.90
N VAL A 19 -9.19 -0.71 7.23
CA VAL A 19 -9.92 0.42 6.64
C VAL A 19 -10.55 1.27 7.74
N LYS A 20 -10.42 2.59 7.62
CA LYS A 20 -11.04 3.58 8.49
C LYS A 20 -11.89 4.54 7.66
N TYR A 21 -13.01 4.98 8.22
CA TYR A 21 -13.83 6.03 7.64
C TYR A 21 -13.64 7.31 8.45
N VAL A 22 -13.24 8.39 7.79
CA VAL A 22 -12.99 9.70 8.41
C VAL A 22 -13.51 10.78 7.46
N ASP A 23 -14.39 11.64 7.96
CA ASP A 23 -14.90 12.84 7.27
C ASP A 23 -15.38 12.63 5.82
N GLY A 24 -16.05 11.50 5.54
CA GLY A 24 -16.58 11.21 4.20
C GLY A 24 -15.67 10.38 3.31
N SER A 25 -14.41 10.18 3.71
CA SER A 25 -13.39 9.44 2.98
C SER A 25 -13.02 8.14 3.67
N LEU A 26 -12.52 7.19 2.87
CA LEU A 26 -12.02 5.91 3.36
C LEU A 26 -10.51 5.87 3.26
N PHE A 27 -9.86 5.50 4.35
CA PHE A 27 -8.42 5.37 4.44
C PHE A 27 -8.08 3.88 4.54
N PHE A 28 -7.35 3.38 3.55
CA PHE A 28 -6.88 2.01 3.49
C PHE A 28 -5.44 1.98 3.98
N ASP A 29 -5.20 1.30 5.09
CA ASP A 29 -3.87 1.10 5.64
C ASP A 29 -3.37 -0.29 5.21
N PHE A 30 -2.37 -0.29 4.33
CA PHE A 30 -1.78 -1.48 3.76
C PHE A 30 -0.54 -1.85 4.57
N HIS A 31 -0.49 -3.08 5.08
CA HIS A 31 0.59 -3.59 5.90
C HIS A 31 1.23 -4.81 5.26
N ARG A 32 2.55 -4.90 5.36
CA ARG A 32 3.30 -6.12 5.04
C ARG A 32 4.64 -6.13 5.75
N LYS A 33 5.43 -7.18 5.49
CA LYS A 33 6.85 -7.19 5.80
C LYS A 33 7.67 -6.91 4.54
N THR A 34 8.78 -6.21 4.70
CA THR A 34 9.84 -6.12 3.68
C THR A 34 10.51 -7.49 3.49
N LEU A 35 11.37 -7.63 2.48
CA LEU A 35 12.12 -8.88 2.27
C LEU A 35 13.00 -9.21 3.47
N SER A 36 13.54 -8.19 4.15
CA SER A 36 14.29 -8.39 5.37
C SER A 36 13.46 -8.57 6.65
N GLY A 37 12.13 -8.57 6.54
CA GLY A 37 11.22 -8.87 7.65
C GLY A 37 10.80 -7.66 8.48
N VAL A 38 11.18 -6.44 8.09
CA VAL A 38 10.78 -5.21 8.76
C VAL A 38 9.31 -4.92 8.47
N PRO A 39 8.47 -4.61 9.48
CA PRO A 39 7.10 -4.17 9.24
C PRO A 39 7.09 -2.87 8.41
N PHE A 40 6.29 -2.85 7.35
CA PHE A 40 6.07 -1.70 6.51
C PHE A 40 4.57 -1.45 6.35
N SER A 41 4.17 -0.18 6.37
CA SER A 41 2.82 0.20 6.00
C SER A 41 2.75 1.56 5.34
N PHE A 42 1.72 1.73 4.52
CA PHE A 42 1.35 3.02 3.95
C PHE A 42 -0.18 3.14 3.91
N THR A 43 -0.67 4.37 3.99
CA THR A 43 -2.11 4.66 3.93
C THR A 43 -2.44 5.35 2.63
N ALA A 44 -3.52 4.93 1.97
CA ALA A 44 -4.05 5.57 0.77
C ALA A 44 -5.54 5.95 0.96
N GLU A 45 -5.90 7.14 0.48
CA GLU A 45 -7.26 7.67 0.60
C GLU A 45 -8.11 7.32 -0.62
N MET A 46 -9.26 6.70 -0.39
CA MET A 46 -10.33 6.60 -1.38
C MET A 46 -11.31 7.75 -1.20
N LYS A 47 -10.91 8.92 -1.72
CA LYS A 47 -11.73 10.13 -1.69
C LYS A 47 -13.00 9.98 -2.52
N ASP A 48 -14.10 10.59 -2.09
CA ASP A 48 -15.42 10.56 -2.76
C ASP A 48 -15.96 9.14 -3.01
N ARG A 49 -15.43 8.14 -2.30
CA ARG A 49 -15.74 6.71 -2.50
C ARG A 49 -15.46 6.23 -3.93
N LYS A 50 -14.53 6.88 -4.64
CA LYS A 50 -14.12 6.50 -5.99
C LYS A 50 -12.83 5.69 -5.93
N LEU A 51 -12.90 4.45 -6.41
CA LEU A 51 -11.73 3.57 -6.52
C LEU A 51 -10.58 4.20 -7.31
N GLU A 52 -10.89 4.96 -8.36
CA GLU A 52 -9.92 5.75 -9.13
C GLU A 52 -9.02 6.61 -8.23
N ASN A 53 -9.59 7.23 -7.19
CA ASN A 53 -8.84 8.07 -6.27
C ASN A 53 -7.91 7.24 -5.40
N LEU A 54 -8.35 6.06 -4.93
CA LEU A 54 -7.50 5.12 -4.20
C LEU A 54 -6.30 4.67 -5.05
N ILE A 55 -6.54 4.31 -6.31
CA ILE A 55 -5.48 3.89 -7.24
C ILE A 55 -4.49 5.03 -7.45
N LYS A 56 -4.96 6.26 -7.70
CA LYS A 56 -4.08 7.43 -7.86
C LYS A 56 -3.24 7.72 -6.62
N GLU A 57 -3.80 7.56 -5.42
CA GLU A 57 -3.03 7.72 -4.18
C GLU A 57 -1.93 6.67 -4.05
N ILE A 58 -2.20 5.41 -4.41
CA ILE A 58 -1.16 4.35 -4.43
C ILE A 58 -0.09 4.67 -5.49
N GLU A 59 -0.47 5.14 -6.67
CA GLU A 59 0.47 5.51 -7.74
C GLU A 59 1.34 6.71 -7.34
N SER A 60 0.74 7.73 -6.72
CA SER A 60 1.45 8.87 -6.15
C SER A 60 2.46 8.43 -5.09
N PHE A 61 2.09 7.49 -4.22
CA PHE A 61 3.00 6.88 -3.26
C PHE A 61 4.16 6.14 -3.93
N VAL A 62 3.89 5.35 -4.98
CA VAL A 62 4.92 4.64 -5.76
C VAL A 62 5.90 5.63 -6.39
N ASP A 63 5.40 6.70 -7.01
CA ASP A 63 6.21 7.74 -7.65
C ASP A 63 7.06 8.53 -6.64
N ALA A 64 6.58 8.68 -5.40
CA ALA A 64 7.29 9.35 -4.33
C ALA A 64 8.43 8.50 -3.72
N ILE A 65 8.43 7.17 -3.92
CA ILE A 65 9.51 6.31 -3.43
C ILE A 65 10.73 6.40 -4.35
N ASP A 66 11.76 7.06 -3.85
CA ASP A 66 13.14 6.85 -4.29
C ASP A 66 13.84 5.88 -3.30
N PRO A 67 14.13 4.62 -3.70
CA PRO A 67 14.64 3.60 -2.77
C PRO A 67 15.94 4.00 -2.06
N GLU A 68 16.83 4.73 -2.73
CA GLU A 68 18.10 5.19 -2.15
C GLU A 68 17.88 6.28 -1.09
N THR A 69 17.10 7.30 -1.43
CA THR A 69 16.75 8.37 -0.47
C THR A 69 15.99 7.80 0.73
N CYS A 70 14.97 6.97 0.51
CA CYS A 70 14.19 6.37 1.59
C CYS A 70 15.06 5.48 2.49
N ALA A 71 15.96 4.68 1.91
CA ALA A 71 16.90 3.86 2.68
C ALA A 71 17.86 4.72 3.52
N GLY A 72 18.37 5.82 2.94
CA GLY A 72 19.26 6.76 3.62
C GLY A 72 18.58 7.43 4.81
N GLU A 73 17.37 7.96 4.62
CA GLU A 73 16.56 8.57 5.68
C GLU A 73 16.26 7.57 6.80
N TRP A 74 15.88 6.34 6.44
CA TRP A 74 15.62 5.29 7.41
C TRP A 74 16.86 4.91 8.22
N MET A 75 18.04 4.85 7.60
CA MET A 75 19.29 4.60 8.31
C MET A 75 19.66 5.73 9.28
N ILE A 76 19.44 7.00 8.88
CA ILE A 76 19.64 8.15 9.76
C ILE A 76 18.73 8.06 10.98
N GLN A 77 17.44 7.72 10.79
CA GLN A 77 16.46 7.64 11.87
C GLN A 77 16.68 6.43 12.79
N SER A 78 17.11 5.29 12.24
CA SER A 78 17.30 4.04 12.99
C SER A 78 18.68 3.91 13.64
N GLY A 79 19.65 4.74 13.25
CA GLY A 79 21.05 4.65 13.70
C GLY A 79 21.81 3.43 13.14
N ALA A 80 21.25 2.72 12.16
CA ALA A 80 21.95 1.64 11.48
C ALA A 80 22.99 2.25 10.52
N MET A 81 24.28 1.92 10.69
CA MET A 81 25.39 2.56 9.94
C MET A 81 26.23 1.62 9.07
N ALA A 82 25.87 0.33 8.94
CA ALA A 82 26.66 -0.61 8.14
C ALA A 82 26.27 -0.55 6.63
N PRO A 83 27.22 -0.52 5.69
CA PRO A 83 26.92 -0.48 4.25
C PRO A 83 26.05 -1.63 3.74
N SER A 84 26.19 -2.84 4.30
CA SER A 84 25.32 -3.98 3.97
C SER A 84 23.87 -3.75 4.42
N ARG A 85 23.64 -3.00 5.50
CA ARG A 85 22.31 -2.61 5.96
C ARG A 85 21.69 -1.56 5.04
N TYR A 86 22.49 -0.66 4.47
CA TYR A 86 22.04 0.28 3.45
C TYR A 86 21.53 -0.46 2.21
N GLN A 87 22.35 -1.33 1.62
CA GLN A 87 21.93 -2.06 0.42
C GLN A 87 20.67 -2.90 0.66
N GLN A 88 20.57 -3.52 1.85
CA GLN A 88 19.36 -4.26 2.23
C GLN A 88 18.14 -3.35 2.33
N ALA A 89 18.27 -2.14 2.91
CA ALA A 89 17.20 -1.16 2.99
C ALA A 89 16.76 -0.66 1.61
N VAL A 90 17.71 -0.41 0.70
CA VAL A 90 17.41 -0.04 -0.70
C VAL A 90 16.61 -1.14 -1.38
N ASN A 91 17.05 -2.40 -1.27
CA ASN A 91 16.35 -3.53 -1.88
C ASN A 91 14.93 -3.73 -1.28
N ASP A 92 14.79 -3.51 0.03
CA ASP A 92 13.50 -3.55 0.70
C ASP A 92 12.56 -2.47 0.14
N MET A 93 13.03 -1.21 0.02
CA MET A 93 12.21 -0.10 -0.50
C MET A 93 11.85 -0.26 -1.98
N ASP A 94 12.78 -0.76 -2.81
CA ASP A 94 12.49 -1.04 -4.22
C ASP A 94 11.46 -2.16 -4.41
N THR A 95 11.51 -3.18 -3.55
CA THR A 95 10.51 -4.24 -3.51
C THR A 95 9.14 -3.69 -3.07
N ILE A 96 9.10 -2.85 -2.02
CA ILE A 96 7.87 -2.19 -1.59
C ILE A 96 7.26 -1.36 -2.72
N ARG A 97 8.08 -0.56 -3.41
CA ARG A 97 7.64 0.24 -4.56
C ARG A 97 7.03 -0.64 -5.66
N THR A 98 7.72 -1.72 -6.02
CA THR A 98 7.27 -2.66 -7.05
C THR A 98 5.96 -3.35 -6.66
N ASP A 99 5.84 -3.78 -5.41
CA ASP A 99 4.65 -4.49 -4.94
C ASP A 99 3.44 -3.56 -4.73
N ALA A 100 3.68 -2.29 -4.39
CA ALA A 100 2.63 -1.27 -4.35
C ALA A 100 2.16 -0.90 -5.77
N TRP A 101 3.07 -0.84 -6.75
CA TRP A 101 2.70 -0.67 -8.15
C TRP A 101 1.84 -1.82 -8.67
N LEU A 102 2.23 -3.07 -8.38
CA LEU A 102 1.45 -4.24 -8.77
C LEU A 102 0.05 -4.22 -8.13
N LEU A 103 -0.06 -3.76 -6.89
CA LEU A 103 -1.34 -3.54 -6.22
C LEU A 103 -2.21 -2.53 -6.99
N ALA A 104 -1.65 -1.40 -7.42
CA ALA A 104 -2.38 -0.41 -8.23
C ALA A 104 -2.85 -1.02 -9.56
N CYS A 105 -2.00 -1.78 -10.25
CA CYS A 105 -2.37 -2.46 -11.50
C CYS A 105 -3.53 -3.46 -11.31
N GLU A 106 -3.45 -4.35 -10.32
CA GLU A 106 -4.50 -5.35 -10.09
C GLU A 106 -5.82 -4.71 -9.64
N LEU A 107 -5.77 -3.62 -8.88
CA LEU A 107 -6.97 -2.85 -8.52
C LEU A 107 -7.61 -2.18 -9.75
N ARG A 108 -6.80 -1.70 -10.69
CA ARG A 108 -7.26 -1.08 -11.94
C ARG A 108 -7.97 -2.06 -12.87
N GLU A 109 -7.45 -3.29 -12.96
CA GLU A 109 -8.01 -4.34 -13.82
C GLU A 109 -9.27 -5.01 -13.23
N ALA A 110 -9.55 -4.79 -11.94
CA ALA A 110 -10.68 -5.41 -11.25
C ALA A 110 -12.00 -4.61 -11.41
N ASP A 111 -13.12 -5.33 -11.35
CA ASP A 111 -14.46 -4.72 -11.50
C ASP A 111 -14.82 -3.86 -10.27
N GLY A 112 -14.96 -2.55 -10.49
CA GLY A 112 -15.24 -1.52 -9.48
C GLY A 112 -16.44 -1.81 -8.57
N LYS A 113 -17.48 -2.51 -9.05
CA LYS A 113 -18.65 -2.86 -8.20
C LYS A 113 -18.34 -3.99 -7.23
N SER A 114 -17.57 -5.00 -7.65
CA SER A 114 -17.13 -6.09 -6.76
C SER A 114 -16.01 -5.65 -5.82
N LEU A 115 -15.24 -4.63 -6.19
CA LEU A 115 -14.06 -4.20 -5.44
C LEU A 115 -14.38 -3.67 -4.04
N LEU A 116 -15.52 -3.00 -3.92
CA LEU A 116 -15.97 -2.37 -2.68
C LEU A 116 -16.79 -3.33 -1.80
N ALA A 117 -17.02 -4.57 -2.24
CA ALA A 117 -17.73 -5.58 -1.45
C ALA A 117 -16.94 -5.93 -0.17
N GLY A 118 -17.61 -5.92 0.98
CA GLY A 118 -16.99 -6.21 2.28
C GLY A 118 -16.42 -4.98 3.01
N LEU A 119 -16.52 -3.78 2.44
CA LEU A 119 -16.30 -2.56 3.21
C LEU A 119 -17.39 -2.41 4.31
N PRO A 120 -17.05 -1.84 5.48
CA PRO A 120 -17.98 -1.71 6.60
C PRO A 120 -18.99 -0.57 6.37
N TRP A 121 -19.79 -0.66 5.30
CA TRP A 121 -20.78 0.36 4.90
C TRP A 121 -21.74 0.75 6.03
N ASN A 122 -22.05 -0.22 6.90
CA ASN A 122 -22.93 -0.06 8.06
C ASN A 122 -22.34 0.81 9.18
N GLN A 123 -21.04 1.10 9.16
CA GLN A 123 -20.38 1.99 10.11
C GLN A 123 -20.37 3.46 9.65
N TRP A 124 -20.97 3.77 8.49
CA TRP A 124 -20.90 5.08 7.85
C TRP A 124 -22.24 5.84 7.84
N ASN A 125 -23.23 5.33 8.58
CA ASN A 125 -24.53 5.95 8.83
C ASN A 125 -24.59 6.49 10.26
#